data_AF-A0A6M4BTS5-F1
#
_entry.id   AF-A0A6M4BTS5-F1
#
_cell.length_a   1.000
_cell.length_b   1.000
_cell.length_c   1.000
_cell.angle_alpha   90.00
_cell.angle_beta   90.00
_cell.angle_gamma   90.00
#
_symmetry.space_group_name_H-M   'P 1'
#
loop_
_entity.id
_entity.type
_entity.pdbx_description
1 polymer ?
#
loop_
_entity_poly.entity_id
_entity_poly.type
_entity_poly.pdbx_seq_one_letter_code
_entity_poly.pdbx_strand_id
1 'polypeptide(L)'
;EQLIERRRVQLQEFVDWMCKHPVLSKCEVWQHFLTCTDEKRWKAGKRQAERDNLLGLNYCISLVVPEKALLQSQVDHITEQCHTFINSMDTSVKAVTSMCVVQTKRFQGPYKTDCQKVGEAFYSLGNALSLDEGSIVPTSKLTSAIKMTGGVYIDIGRMYDDQPKYDWEPLGDKFHLYKGIVGSFPDALANHKGAVQKKRECERLTAEHKMEVAQLNEVLRRTDVISYALL
;
A
#
# COMPACT_ATOMS: atom_id res chain seq x y z
N GLU A 1 20.03 7.68 7.48
CA GLU A 1 19.24 7.23 8.63
C GLU A 1 17.73 7.17 8.32
N GLN A 2 17.10 8.28 7.91
CA GLN A 2 15.66 8.34 7.60
C GLN A 2 15.16 7.30 6.57
N LEU A 3 15.93 7.04 5.49
CA LEU A 3 15.55 6.03 4.49
C LEU A 3 15.53 4.59 5.05
N ILE A 4 16.48 4.27 5.94
CA ILE A 4 16.57 2.94 6.56
C ILE A 4 15.40 2.75 7.51
N GLU A 5 15.10 3.77 8.33
CA GLU A 5 13.99 3.72 9.27
C GLU A 5 12.65 3.59 8.55
N ARG A 6 12.43 4.37 7.48
CA ARG A 6 11.22 4.25 6.66
C ARG A 6 11.06 2.84 6.07
N ARG A 7 12.14 2.25 5.55
CA ARG A 7 12.11 0.86 5.05
C ARG A 7 11.79 -0.14 6.17
N ARG A 8 12.34 0.05 7.37
CA ARG A 8 12.05 -0.80 8.52
C ARG A 8 10.57 -0.79 8.87
N VAL A 9 9.95 0.39 8.90
CA VAL A 9 8.50 0.55 9.15
C VAL A 9 7.67 -0.14 8.07
N GLN A 10 7.98 0.06 6.79
CA GLN A 10 7.27 -0.59 5.68
C GLN A 10 7.41 -2.12 5.72
N LEU A 11 8.60 -2.63 6.06
CA LEU A 11 8.82 -4.07 6.23
C LEU A 11 8.04 -4.64 7.42
N GLN A 12 7.95 -3.89 8.53
CA GLN A 12 7.13 -4.30 9.66
C GLN A 12 5.66 -4.41 9.28
N GLU A 13 5.13 -3.44 8.53
CA GLU A 13 3.74 -3.51 8.04
C GLU A 13 3.52 -4.69 7.10
N PHE A 14 4.47 -4.95 6.20
CA PHE A 14 4.42 -6.13 5.34
C PHE A 14 4.37 -7.43 6.16
N VAL A 15 5.25 -7.58 7.16
CA VAL A 15 5.27 -8.73 8.06
C VAL A 15 3.95 -8.87 8.82
N ASP A 16 3.40 -7.78 9.34
CA ASP A 16 2.12 -7.79 10.06
C ASP A 16 0.98 -8.30 9.17
N TRP A 17 0.93 -7.88 7.90
CA TRP A 17 -0.06 -8.34 6.93
C TRP A 17 0.12 -9.82 6.56
N MET A 18 1.36 -10.22 6.29
CA MET A 18 1.68 -11.64 6.02
C MET A 18 1.24 -12.54 7.18
N CYS A 19 1.55 -12.14 8.41
CA CYS A 19 1.23 -12.90 9.62
C CYS A 19 -0.27 -12.90 9.97
N LYS A 20 -1.03 -11.87 9.60
CA LYS A 20 -2.49 -11.80 9.80
C LYS A 20 -3.27 -12.57 8.74
N HIS A 21 -2.69 -12.79 7.56
CA HIS A 21 -3.38 -13.48 6.48
C HIS A 21 -3.51 -14.98 6.77
N PRO A 22 -4.71 -15.59 6.68
CA PRO A 22 -4.95 -16.97 7.10
C PRO A 22 -4.19 -18.00 6.25
N VAL A 23 -4.00 -17.73 4.95
CA VAL A 23 -3.22 -18.60 4.04
C VAL A 23 -1.72 -18.28 4.08
N LEU A 24 -1.31 -17.03 3.80
CA LEU A 24 0.11 -16.67 3.72
C LEU A 24 0.89 -16.89 5.02
N SER A 25 0.28 -16.64 6.18
CA SER A 25 0.93 -16.88 7.47
C SER A 25 1.28 -18.36 7.71
N LYS A 26 0.61 -19.28 7.01
CA LYS A 26 0.77 -20.73 7.16
C LYS A 26 1.62 -21.36 6.07
N CYS A 27 2.04 -20.61 5.05
CA CYS A 27 2.81 -21.20 3.96
C CYS A 27 4.21 -21.61 4.42
N GLU A 28 4.68 -22.75 3.92
CA GLU A 28 5.96 -23.33 4.35
C GLU A 28 7.14 -22.41 4.05
N VAL A 29 7.09 -21.70 2.91
CA VAL A 29 8.12 -20.73 2.51
C VAL A 29 8.24 -19.61 3.54
N TRP A 30 7.12 -19.09 4.05
CA TRP A 30 7.12 -18.04 5.07
C TRP A 30 7.61 -18.55 6.42
N GLN A 31 7.17 -19.74 6.82
CA GLN A 31 7.63 -20.36 8.07
C GLN A 31 9.13 -20.65 8.03
N HIS A 32 9.65 -21.17 6.92
CA HIS A 32 11.09 -21.36 6.71
C HIS A 32 11.84 -20.03 6.70
N PHE A 33 11.29 -18.99 6.06
CA PHE A 33 11.85 -17.63 6.06
C PHE A 33 12.08 -17.09 7.48
N LEU A 34 11.12 -17.29 8.39
CA LEU A 34 11.16 -16.74 9.74
C LEU A 34 11.94 -17.59 10.76
N THR A 35 11.92 -18.91 10.62
CA THR A 35 12.34 -19.82 11.70
C THR A 35 13.65 -20.55 11.45
N CYS A 36 14.15 -20.58 10.21
CA CYS A 36 15.36 -21.32 9.89
C CYS A 36 16.62 -20.59 10.41
N THR A 37 17.36 -21.24 11.31
CA THR A 37 18.60 -20.70 11.90
C THR A 37 19.87 -21.38 11.38
N ASP A 38 19.76 -22.36 10.47
CA ASP A 38 20.90 -23.11 9.92
C ASP A 38 21.13 -22.76 8.45
N GLU A 39 22.37 -22.40 8.08
CA GLU A 39 22.71 -21.92 6.73
C GLU A 39 22.53 -23.00 5.64
N LYS A 40 22.80 -24.27 5.95
CA LYS A 40 22.67 -25.36 4.96
C LYS A 40 21.20 -25.65 4.72
N ARG A 41 20.40 -25.75 5.77
CA ARG A 41 18.94 -25.89 5.71
C ARG A 41 18.30 -24.68 5.03
N TRP A 42 18.80 -23.47 5.27
CA TRP A 42 18.35 -22.26 4.59
C TRP A 42 18.44 -22.40 3.07
N LYS A 43 19.64 -22.73 2.56
CA LYS A 43 19.88 -22.92 1.12
C LYS A 43 19.04 -24.05 0.53
N ALA A 44 18.87 -25.15 1.26
CA ALA A 44 18.03 -26.26 0.83
C ALA A 44 16.55 -25.87 0.73
N GLY A 45 15.99 -25.25 1.78
CA GLY A 45 14.59 -24.79 1.79
C GLY A 45 14.32 -23.71 0.75
N LYS A 46 15.27 -22.78 0.52
CA LYS A 46 15.19 -21.81 -0.57
C LYS A 46 15.06 -22.52 -1.93
N ARG A 47 15.93 -23.50 -2.22
CA ARG A 47 15.88 -24.26 -3.48
C ARG A 47 14.60 -25.10 -3.61
N GLN A 48 14.06 -25.59 -2.50
CA GLN A 48 12.78 -26.31 -2.48
C GLN A 48 11.64 -25.37 -2.87
N ALA A 49 11.58 -24.18 -2.29
CA ALA A 49 10.57 -23.16 -2.62
C ALA A 49 10.65 -22.73 -4.09
N GLU A 50 11.86 -22.58 -4.66
CA GLU A 50 12.07 -22.26 -6.07
C GLU A 50 11.63 -23.36 -7.04
N ARG A 51 11.45 -24.60 -6.57
CA ARG A 51 11.05 -25.78 -7.36
C ARG A 51 9.62 -26.24 -7.08
N ASP A 52 8.85 -25.47 -6.33
CA ASP A 52 7.45 -25.81 -6.06
C ASP A 52 6.66 -25.86 -7.38
N ASN A 53 5.86 -26.91 -7.55
CA ASN A 53 5.01 -27.10 -8.73
C ASN A 53 3.59 -26.52 -8.51
N LEU A 54 3.22 -26.24 -7.26
CA LEU A 54 1.93 -25.67 -6.88
C LEU A 54 1.95 -24.13 -6.96
N LEU A 55 2.32 -23.61 -8.13
CA LEU A 55 2.41 -22.18 -8.40
C LEU A 55 1.23 -21.68 -9.24
N GLY A 56 0.85 -20.40 -9.05
CA GLY A 56 -0.25 -19.78 -9.77
C GLY A 56 -1.57 -20.54 -9.58
N LEU A 57 -2.32 -20.76 -10.66
CA LEU A 57 -3.59 -21.50 -10.60
C LEU A 57 -3.43 -22.98 -10.19
N ASN A 58 -2.25 -23.58 -10.34
CA ASN A 58 -2.03 -24.96 -9.87
C ASN A 58 -2.14 -25.07 -8.35
N TYR A 59 -1.89 -23.98 -7.61
CA TYR A 59 -2.12 -23.94 -6.17
C TYR A 59 -3.56 -24.29 -5.80
N CYS A 60 -4.54 -23.95 -6.66
CA CYS A 60 -5.95 -24.24 -6.41
C CYS A 60 -6.25 -25.74 -6.31
N ILE A 61 -5.37 -26.62 -6.83
CA ILE A 61 -5.52 -28.08 -6.67
C ILE A 61 -5.41 -28.50 -5.20
N SER A 62 -4.67 -27.74 -4.39
CA SER A 62 -4.49 -28.00 -2.96
C SER A 62 -5.63 -27.48 -2.09
N LEU A 63 -6.55 -26.70 -2.66
CA LEU A 63 -7.65 -26.09 -1.91
C LEU A 63 -8.79 -27.08 -1.73
N VAL A 64 -9.32 -27.12 -0.50
CA VAL A 64 -10.57 -27.81 -0.17
C VAL A 64 -11.64 -26.74 -0.03
N VAL A 65 -12.70 -26.86 -0.84
CA VAL A 65 -13.82 -25.91 -0.87
C VAL A 65 -15.11 -26.60 -0.44
N PRO A 66 -16.13 -25.85 0.02
CA PRO A 66 -17.42 -26.43 0.37
C PRO A 66 -18.03 -27.23 -0.79
N GLU A 67 -18.75 -28.31 -0.48
CA GLU A 67 -19.45 -29.14 -1.48
C GLU A 67 -20.70 -28.47 -2.09
N LYS A 68 -20.88 -27.17 -1.88
CA LYS A 68 -22.01 -26.41 -2.39
C LYS A 68 -21.70 -25.96 -3.82
N ALA A 69 -22.54 -26.34 -4.77
CA ALA A 69 -22.42 -25.83 -6.13
C ALA A 69 -22.65 -24.31 -6.16
N LEU A 70 -21.80 -23.61 -6.91
CA LEU A 70 -21.95 -22.17 -7.13
C LEU A 70 -22.91 -21.90 -8.29
N LEU A 71 -23.83 -20.96 -8.10
CA LEU A 71 -24.67 -20.46 -9.18
C LEU A 71 -23.84 -19.52 -10.04
N GLN A 72 -23.64 -19.86 -11.32
CA GLN A 72 -22.81 -19.06 -12.23
C GLN A 72 -23.24 -17.59 -12.30
N SER A 73 -24.55 -17.32 -12.27
CA SER A 73 -25.08 -15.95 -12.26
C SER A 73 -24.66 -15.15 -11.03
N GLN A 74 -24.53 -15.80 -9.87
CA GLN A 74 -24.05 -15.16 -8.64
C GLN A 74 -22.54 -14.89 -8.72
N VAL A 75 -21.76 -15.86 -9.22
CA VAL A 75 -20.32 -15.69 -9.43
C VAL A 75 -20.04 -14.56 -10.41
N ASP A 76 -20.74 -14.52 -11.54
CA ASP A 76 -20.61 -13.46 -12.55
C ASP A 76 -20.96 -12.09 -11.95
N HIS A 77 -22.04 -12.01 -11.17
CA HIS A 77 -22.44 -10.77 -10.50
C HIS A 77 -21.40 -10.26 -9.51
N ILE A 78 -20.91 -11.12 -8.61
CA ILE A 78 -19.90 -10.74 -7.60
C ILE A 78 -18.57 -10.38 -8.28
N THR A 79 -18.17 -11.11 -9.33
CA THR A 79 -16.93 -10.84 -10.06
C THR A 79 -16.99 -9.48 -10.75
N GLU A 80 -18.11 -9.12 -11.38
CA GLU A 80 -18.30 -7.80 -12.00
C GLU A 80 -18.29 -6.67 -10.96
N GLN A 81 -18.93 -6.88 -9.81
CA GLN A 81 -18.88 -5.94 -8.68
C GLN A 81 -17.45 -5.77 -8.18
N CYS A 82 -16.70 -6.86 -8.03
CA CYS A 82 -15.30 -6.85 -7.62
C CYS A 82 -14.43 -6.08 -8.63
N HIS A 83 -14.61 -6.33 -9.94
CA HIS A 83 -13.89 -5.60 -10.99
C HIS A 83 -14.15 -4.08 -10.92
N THR A 84 -15.41 -3.68 -10.78
CA THR A 84 -15.79 -2.26 -10.62
C THR A 84 -15.17 -1.67 -9.35
N PHE A 85 -15.27 -2.39 -8.24
CA PHE A 85 -14.71 -1.97 -6.96
C PHE A 85 -13.20 -1.78 -7.02
N ILE A 86 -12.45 -2.78 -7.52
CA ILE A 86 -10.98 -2.74 -7.60
C ILE A 86 -10.49 -1.59 -8.48
N ASN A 87 -11.13 -1.36 -9.63
CA ASN A 87 -10.74 -0.25 -10.51
C ASN A 87 -10.98 1.13 -9.87
N SER A 88 -12.11 1.29 -9.18
CA SER A 88 -12.42 2.50 -8.41
C SER A 88 -11.42 2.69 -7.26
N MET A 89 -11.18 1.62 -6.50
CA MET A 89 -10.26 1.61 -5.36
C MET A 89 -8.83 1.93 -5.78
N ASP A 90 -8.33 1.37 -6.89
CA ASP A 90 -6.98 1.63 -7.41
C ASP A 90 -6.80 3.13 -7.71
N THR A 91 -7.79 3.73 -8.36
CA THR A 91 -7.81 5.15 -8.67
C THR A 91 -7.80 5.99 -7.38
N SER A 92 -8.67 5.67 -6.42
CA SER A 92 -8.76 6.38 -5.14
C SER A 92 -7.47 6.26 -4.31
N VAL A 93 -6.90 5.06 -4.20
CA VAL A 93 -5.64 4.82 -3.47
C VAL A 93 -4.49 5.60 -4.10
N LYS A 94 -4.37 5.61 -5.43
CA LYS A 94 -3.37 6.40 -6.14
C LYS A 94 -3.54 7.90 -5.90
N ALA A 95 -4.77 8.39 -5.89
CA ALA A 95 -5.08 9.79 -5.61
C ALA A 95 -4.68 10.20 -4.18
N VAL A 96 -5.05 9.40 -3.17
CA VAL A 96 -4.67 9.66 -1.76
C VAL A 96 -3.16 9.59 -1.57
N THR A 97 -2.50 8.58 -2.16
CA THR A 97 -1.03 8.46 -2.10
C THR A 97 -0.34 9.68 -2.68
N SER A 98 -0.81 10.14 -3.84
CA SER A 98 -0.26 11.32 -4.52
C SER A 98 -0.48 12.59 -3.69
N MET A 99 -1.66 12.72 -3.09
CA MET A 99 -2.00 13.84 -2.21
C MET A 99 -1.09 13.89 -0.98
N CYS A 100 -0.82 12.76 -0.32
CA CYS A 100 0.11 12.71 0.83
C CYS A 100 1.51 13.24 0.46
N VAL A 101 2.01 12.86 -0.73
CA VAL A 101 3.31 13.35 -1.23
C VAL A 101 3.26 14.85 -1.51
N VAL A 102 2.19 15.35 -2.12
CA VAL A 102 2.01 16.78 -2.39
C VAL A 102 1.95 17.59 -1.09
N GLN A 103 1.17 17.13 -0.10
CA GLN A 103 1.05 17.81 1.19
C GLN A 103 2.38 17.82 1.93
N THR A 104 3.09 16.70 2.00
CA THR A 104 4.43 16.62 2.59
C THR A 104 5.36 17.70 2.01
N LYS A 105 5.39 17.84 0.67
CA LYS A 105 6.19 18.86 -0.02
C LYS A 105 5.71 20.29 0.25
N ARG A 106 4.40 20.53 0.43
CA ARG A 106 3.86 21.86 0.75
C ARG A 106 4.29 22.32 2.14
N PHE A 107 4.25 21.42 3.12
CA PHE A 107 4.68 21.68 4.48
C PHE A 107 6.19 22.00 4.54
N GLN A 108 7.02 21.13 3.96
CA GLN A 108 8.48 21.27 3.97
C GLN A 108 9.02 22.37 3.03
N GLY A 109 8.20 22.87 2.11
CA GLY A 109 8.57 23.88 1.12
C GLY A 109 7.91 25.23 1.38
N PRO A 110 6.79 25.55 0.72
CA PRO A 110 6.17 26.86 0.79
C PRO A 110 5.77 27.28 2.19
N TYR A 111 5.15 26.41 3.01
CA TYR A 111 4.71 26.82 4.36
C TYR A 111 5.88 27.16 5.28
N LYS A 112 6.91 26.32 5.29
CA LYS A 112 8.18 26.63 5.96
C LYS A 112 8.79 27.95 5.48
N THR A 113 8.91 28.11 4.17
CA THR A 113 9.57 29.27 3.55
C THR A 113 8.82 30.57 3.84
N ASP A 114 7.49 30.56 3.77
CA ASP A 114 6.67 31.74 4.02
C ASP A 114 6.78 32.19 5.48
N CYS A 115 6.75 31.25 6.44
CA CYS A 115 6.98 31.58 7.85
C CYS A 115 8.40 32.13 8.09
N GLN A 116 9.43 31.56 7.46
CA GLN A 116 10.80 32.06 7.57
C GLN A 116 10.95 33.47 7.03
N LYS A 117 10.37 33.77 5.86
CA LYS A 117 10.37 35.13 5.28
C LYS A 117 9.68 36.16 6.16
N VAL A 118 8.56 35.80 6.79
CA VAL A 118 7.89 36.67 7.77
C VAL A 118 8.83 36.92 8.97
N GLY A 119 9.48 35.87 9.47
CA GLY A 119 10.43 35.99 10.57
C GLY A 119 11.64 36.88 10.24
N GLU A 120 12.23 36.73 9.06
CA GLU A 120 13.32 37.55 8.55
C GLU A 120 12.94 39.02 8.39
N ALA A 121 11.71 39.30 7.95
CA ALA A 121 11.19 40.67 7.85
C ALA A 121 11.08 41.33 9.24
N PHE A 122 10.55 40.62 10.24
CA PHE A 122 10.51 41.11 11.62
C PHE A 122 11.89 41.30 12.22
N TYR A 123 12.83 40.39 11.97
CA TYR A 123 14.23 40.56 12.38
C TYR A 123 14.87 41.79 11.75
N SER A 124 14.66 42.00 10.45
CA SER A 124 15.19 43.15 9.72
C SER A 124 14.62 44.46 10.26
N LEU A 125 13.31 44.50 10.54
CA LEU A 125 12.66 45.65 11.18
C LEU A 125 13.23 45.91 12.58
N GLY A 126 13.35 44.87 13.40
CA GLY A 126 13.95 44.99 14.74
C GLY A 126 15.40 45.46 14.68
N ASN A 127 16.19 45.01 13.70
CA ASN A 127 17.56 45.49 13.52
C ASN A 127 17.61 46.96 13.12
N ALA A 128 16.73 47.40 12.21
CA ALA A 128 16.64 48.81 11.83
C ALA A 128 16.25 49.71 13.02
N LEU A 129 15.30 49.27 13.85
CA LEU A 129 14.89 50.01 15.06
C LEU A 129 16.00 50.08 16.12
N SER A 130 16.85 49.06 16.23
CA SER A 130 18.01 49.08 17.14
C SER A 130 19.04 50.14 16.77
N LEU A 131 19.08 50.62 15.53
CA LEU A 131 20.02 51.67 15.10
C LEU A 131 19.68 53.05 15.71
N ASP A 132 18.44 53.24 16.18
CA ASP A 132 17.94 54.48 16.78
C ASP A 132 17.86 54.41 18.33
N GLU A 133 18.51 53.41 18.95
CA GLU A 133 18.49 53.19 20.42
C GLU A 133 19.16 54.32 21.25
N GLY A 134 19.65 55.39 20.62
CA GLY A 134 20.22 56.59 21.26
C GLY A 134 19.26 57.77 21.44
N SER A 135 17.98 57.63 21.12
CA SER A 135 16.97 58.70 21.29
C SER A 135 16.49 58.87 22.74
N ILE A 136 15.82 59.99 23.04
CA ILE A 136 15.36 60.39 24.40
C ILE A 136 14.38 59.35 25.00
N VAL A 137 13.72 58.53 24.16
CA VAL A 137 12.73 57.53 24.59
C VAL A 137 13.30 56.11 24.41
N PRO A 138 13.39 55.30 25.48
CA PRO A 138 13.92 53.94 25.38
C PRO A 138 12.94 53.01 24.64
N THR A 139 13.35 52.52 23.46
CA THR A 139 12.57 51.58 22.62
C THR A 139 13.05 50.14 22.71
N SER A 140 14.08 49.84 23.50
CA SER A 140 14.74 48.53 23.57
C SER A 140 13.81 47.35 23.83
N LYS A 141 12.80 47.51 24.70
CA LYS A 141 11.78 46.47 24.96
C LYS A 141 10.94 46.15 23.73
N LEU A 142 10.51 47.18 23.00
CA LEU A 142 9.74 47.04 21.77
C LEU A 142 10.61 46.37 20.69
N THR A 143 11.83 46.84 20.51
CA THR A 143 12.77 46.29 19.54
C THR A 143 13.08 44.81 19.81
N SER A 144 13.28 44.45 21.09
CA SER A 144 13.45 43.06 21.50
C SER A 144 12.22 42.21 21.23
N ALA A 145 11.01 42.74 21.50
CA ALA A 145 9.77 42.02 21.21
C ALA A 145 9.58 41.76 19.71
N ILE A 146 9.92 42.73 18.86
CA ILE A 146 9.87 42.59 17.40
C ILE A 146 10.83 41.49 16.91
N LYS A 147 12.08 41.49 17.39
CA LYS A 147 13.05 40.43 17.05
C LYS A 147 12.60 39.06 17.55
N MET A 148 12.00 39.00 18.74
CA MET A 148 11.45 37.75 19.30
C MET A 148 10.32 37.21 18.43
N THR A 149 9.38 38.04 17.97
CA THR A 149 8.34 37.64 17.01
C THR A 149 8.96 37.06 15.74
N GLY A 150 10.05 37.66 15.24
CA GLY A 150 10.81 37.11 14.11
C GLY A 150 11.33 35.70 14.36
N GLY A 151 11.92 35.47 15.53
CA GLY A 151 12.38 34.15 15.98
C GLY A 151 11.26 33.12 16.05
N VAL A 152 10.11 33.50 16.62
CA VAL A 152 8.93 32.63 16.72
C VAL A 152 8.45 32.20 15.34
N TYR A 153 8.39 33.10 14.35
CA TYR A 153 7.99 32.74 12.98
C TYR A 153 8.98 31.78 12.30
N ILE A 154 10.29 31.94 12.53
CA ILE A 154 11.29 31.00 12.03
C ILE A 154 11.12 29.61 12.66
N ASP A 155 10.83 29.55 13.97
CA ASP A 155 10.59 28.30 14.68
C ASP A 155 9.29 27.63 14.20
N ILE A 156 8.22 28.40 13.96
CA ILE A 156 7.00 27.88 13.29
C ILE A 156 7.33 27.29 11.92
N GLY A 157 8.22 27.93 11.15
CA GLY A 157 8.69 27.37 9.88
C GLY A 157 9.40 26.01 10.04
N ARG A 158 10.19 25.82 11.10
CA ARG A 158 10.80 24.53 11.43
C ARG A 158 9.75 23.49 11.83
N MET A 159 8.72 23.89 12.58
CA MET A 159 7.60 23.01 12.91
C MET A 159 6.87 22.52 11.65
N TYR A 160 6.66 23.37 10.64
CA TYR A 160 6.09 22.95 9.37
C TYR A 160 6.96 21.93 8.62
N ASP A 161 8.28 22.04 8.70
CA ASP A 161 9.23 21.09 8.10
C ASP A 161 9.12 19.68 8.70
N ASP A 162 8.92 19.63 10.02
CA ASP A 162 8.87 18.39 10.78
C ASP A 162 7.48 17.73 10.82
N GLN A 163 6.41 18.52 10.69
CA GLN A 163 5.03 18.04 10.82
C GLN A 163 4.68 16.80 9.97
N PRO A 164 5.05 16.71 8.67
CA PRO A 164 4.64 15.59 7.82
C PRO A 164 5.02 14.20 8.32
N LYS A 165 6.08 14.10 9.14
CA LYS A 165 6.55 12.85 9.75
C LYS A 165 5.51 12.23 10.70
N TYR A 166 4.57 13.04 11.21
CA TYR A 166 3.59 12.62 12.20
C TYR A 166 2.21 12.32 11.59
N ASP A 167 1.94 12.73 10.35
CA ASP A 167 0.63 12.58 9.71
C ASP A 167 0.71 12.09 8.25
N TRP A 168 1.21 12.92 7.34
CA TRP A 168 1.18 12.68 5.90
C TRP A 168 2.07 11.54 5.45
N GLU A 169 3.28 11.44 6.01
CA GLU A 169 4.21 10.37 5.69
C GLU A 169 3.69 9.00 6.17
N PRO A 170 3.25 8.83 7.45
CA PRO A 170 2.61 7.59 7.91
C PRO A 170 1.37 7.22 7.09
N LEU A 171 0.51 8.19 6.76
CA LEU A 171 -0.67 7.95 5.93
C LEU A 171 -0.27 7.46 4.52
N GLY A 172 0.71 8.12 3.91
CA GLY A 172 1.24 7.74 2.60
C GLY A 172 1.82 6.32 2.59
N ASP A 173 2.52 5.93 3.65
CA ASP A 173 3.08 4.58 3.79
C ASP A 173 1.97 3.52 3.92
N LYS A 174 0.88 3.78 4.66
CA LYS A 174 -0.29 2.88 4.71
C LYS A 174 -0.89 2.66 3.31
N PHE A 175 -1.11 3.73 2.56
CA PHE A 175 -1.70 3.64 1.22
C PHE A 175 -0.75 3.04 0.19
N HIS A 176 0.57 3.08 0.41
CA HIS A 176 1.55 2.39 -0.43
C HIS A 176 1.32 0.88 -0.44
N LEU A 177 1.00 0.28 0.71
CA LEU A 177 0.68 -1.14 0.80
C LEU A 177 -0.61 -1.47 0.04
N TYR A 178 -1.67 -0.70 0.25
CA TYR A 178 -2.94 -0.88 -0.47
C TYR A 178 -2.78 -0.72 -1.97
N LYS A 179 -1.90 0.18 -2.42
CA LYS A 179 -1.59 0.33 -3.85
C LYS A 179 -1.00 -0.97 -4.42
N GLY A 180 -0.13 -1.64 -3.67
CA GLY A 180 0.41 -2.95 -4.06
C GLY A 180 -0.65 -4.04 -4.10
N ILE A 181 -1.48 -4.13 -3.05
CA ILE A 181 -2.56 -5.12 -2.95
C ILE A 181 -3.56 -4.94 -4.09
N VAL A 182 -4.18 -3.77 -4.21
CA VAL A 182 -5.18 -3.47 -5.23
C VAL A 182 -4.59 -3.61 -6.64
N GLY A 183 -3.34 -3.22 -6.84
CA GLY A 183 -2.62 -3.37 -8.11
C GLY A 183 -2.43 -4.83 -8.55
N SER A 184 -2.54 -5.81 -7.64
CA SER A 184 -2.42 -7.25 -7.97
C SER A 184 -3.74 -7.92 -8.37
N PHE A 185 -4.88 -7.32 -8.02
CA PHE A 185 -6.20 -7.89 -8.31
C PHE A 185 -6.55 -8.00 -9.80
N PRO A 186 -6.14 -7.09 -10.70
CA PRO A 186 -6.40 -7.24 -12.13
C PRO A 186 -5.93 -8.59 -12.71
N ASP A 187 -4.74 -9.04 -12.31
CA ASP A 187 -4.19 -10.33 -12.76
C ASP A 187 -4.97 -11.50 -12.15
N ALA A 188 -5.36 -11.40 -10.88
CA ALA A 188 -6.19 -12.42 -10.22
C ALA A 188 -7.58 -12.56 -10.89
N LEU A 189 -8.23 -11.44 -11.19
CA LEU A 189 -9.51 -11.39 -11.89
C LEU A 189 -9.38 -11.90 -13.34
N ALA A 190 -8.27 -11.58 -14.02
CA ALA A 190 -8.00 -12.10 -15.36
C ALA A 190 -7.85 -13.62 -15.37
N ASN A 191 -7.15 -14.19 -14.38
CA ASN A 191 -7.00 -15.64 -14.23
C ASN A 191 -8.35 -16.33 -13.99
N HIS A 192 -9.20 -15.76 -13.12
CA HIS A 192 -10.56 -16.27 -12.89
C HIS A 192 -11.42 -16.20 -14.16
N LYS A 193 -11.40 -15.05 -14.86
CA LYS A 193 -12.11 -14.88 -16.13
C LYS A 193 -11.67 -15.90 -17.18
N GLY A 194 -10.38 -16.19 -17.27
CA GLY A 194 -9.82 -17.22 -18.14
C GLY A 194 -10.36 -18.63 -17.80
N ALA A 195 -10.44 -18.97 -16.51
CA ALA A 195 -11.01 -20.24 -16.07
C ALA A 195 -12.50 -20.36 -16.45
N VAL A 196 -13.29 -19.31 -16.25
CA VAL A 196 -14.72 -19.28 -16.64
C VAL A 196 -14.90 -19.38 -18.16
N GLN A 197 -14.07 -18.69 -18.94
CA GLN A 197 -14.08 -18.82 -20.40
C GLN A 197 -13.77 -20.25 -20.85
N LYS A 198 -12.79 -20.90 -20.20
CA LYS A 198 -12.44 -22.28 -20.52
C LYS A 198 -13.56 -23.26 -20.19
N LYS A 199 -14.25 -23.05 -19.06
CA LYS A 199 -15.47 -23.79 -18.70
C LYS A 199 -16.52 -23.70 -19.81
N ARG A 200 -16.85 -22.50 -20.30
CA ARG A 200 -17.84 -22.29 -21.38
C ARG A 200 -17.42 -22.97 -22.69
N GLU A 201 -16.13 -22.95 -23.02
CA GLU A 201 -15.61 -23.66 -24.19
C GLU A 201 -15.79 -25.19 -24.05
N CYS A 202 -15.48 -25.74 -22.88
CA CYS A 202 -15.65 -27.16 -22.57
C CYS A 202 -17.13 -27.59 -22.60
N GLU A 203 -18.05 -26.76 -22.10
CA GLU A 203 -19.50 -27.00 -22.20
C GLU A 203 -19.93 -27.11 -23.67
N ARG A 204 -19.47 -26.19 -24.52
CA ARG A 204 -19.73 -26.21 -25.98
C ARG A 204 -19.16 -27.46 -26.65
N LEU A 205 -17.91 -27.82 -26.36
CA LEU A 205 -17.28 -29.01 -26.93
C LEU A 205 -18.00 -30.30 -26.54
N THR A 206 -18.50 -30.38 -25.30
CA THR A 206 -19.31 -31.52 -24.83
C THR A 206 -20.64 -31.59 -25.56
N ALA A 207 -21.31 -30.45 -25.77
CA ALA A 207 -22.56 -30.37 -26.54
C ALA A 207 -22.36 -30.78 -28.02
N GLU A 208 -21.18 -30.56 -28.58
CA GLU A 208 -20.77 -31.00 -29.93
C GLU A 208 -20.23 -32.45 -29.97
N HIS A 209 -20.29 -33.18 -28.85
CA HIS A 209 -19.73 -34.53 -28.71
C HIS A 209 -18.22 -34.65 -28.99
N LYS A 210 -17.48 -33.56 -28.80
CA LYS A 210 -16.01 -33.50 -28.95
C LYS A 210 -15.26 -33.63 -27.62
N MET A 211 -15.98 -33.77 -26.51
CA MET A 211 -15.42 -33.93 -25.17
C MET A 211 -16.32 -34.82 -24.32
N GLU A 212 -15.73 -35.64 -23.44
CA GLU A 212 -16.49 -36.50 -22.54
C GLU A 212 -17.09 -35.70 -21.38
N VAL A 213 -18.28 -36.11 -20.92
CA VAL A 213 -18.97 -35.50 -19.78
C VAL A 213 -18.12 -35.61 -18.49
N ALA A 214 -17.35 -36.68 -18.32
CA ALA A 214 -16.45 -36.84 -17.18
C ALA A 214 -15.36 -35.76 -17.14
N GLN A 215 -14.80 -35.40 -18.30
CA GLN A 215 -13.82 -34.33 -18.42
C GLN A 215 -14.45 -32.96 -18.12
N LEU A 216 -15.69 -32.73 -18.56
CA LEU A 216 -16.44 -31.52 -18.24
C LEU A 216 -16.63 -31.36 -16.73
N ASN A 217 -17.05 -32.42 -16.05
CA ASN A 217 -17.28 -32.37 -14.60
C ASN A 217 -16.03 -31.99 -13.81
N GLU A 218 -14.84 -32.42 -14.25
CA GLU A 218 -13.58 -32.01 -13.63
C GLU A 218 -13.27 -30.53 -13.87
N VAL A 219 -13.54 -30.00 -15.07
CA VAL A 219 -13.38 -28.57 -15.38
C VAL A 219 -14.34 -27.73 -14.54
N LEU A 220 -15.59 -28.16 -14.38
CA LEU A 220 -16.58 -27.50 -13.52
C LEU A 220 -16.07 -27.43 -12.07
N ARG A 221 -15.65 -28.56 -11.51
CA ARG A 221 -15.12 -28.63 -10.14
C ARG A 221 -13.92 -27.71 -9.94
N ARG A 222 -12.96 -27.69 -10.86
CA ARG A 222 -11.79 -26.80 -10.76
C ARG A 222 -12.16 -25.32 -10.86
N THR A 223 -13.11 -24.98 -11.72
CA THR A 223 -13.58 -23.59 -11.88
C THR A 223 -14.29 -23.10 -10.61
N ASP A 224 -15.05 -23.98 -9.95
CA ASP A 224 -15.70 -23.66 -8.67
C ASP A 224 -14.66 -23.44 -7.57
N VAL A 225 -13.59 -24.26 -7.52
CA VAL A 225 -12.49 -24.05 -6.57
C VAL A 225 -11.81 -22.69 -6.77
N ILE A 226 -11.53 -22.32 -8.02
CA ILE A 226 -10.95 -21.01 -8.35
C ILE A 226 -11.92 -19.87 -7.97
N SER A 227 -13.22 -20.07 -8.17
CA SER A 227 -14.24 -19.09 -7.79
C SER A 227 -14.32 -18.92 -6.27
N TYR A 228 -14.32 -20.01 -5.51
CA TYR A 228 -14.27 -19.98 -4.05
C TYR A 228 -13.00 -19.33 -3.50
N ALA A 229 -11.86 -19.45 -4.20
CA ALA A 229 -10.62 -18.80 -3.80
C ALA A 229 -10.64 -17.28 -4.02
N LEU A 230 -11.46 -16.80 -4.97
CA LEU A 230 -11.60 -15.38 -5.29
C LEU A 230 -12.66 -14.67 -4.41
N LEU A 231 -13.76 -15.37 -4.09
CA LEU A 231 -14.92 -14.87 -3.34
C LEU A 231 -14.64 -14.75 -1.83
#